data_AF-C1GLV5-F1
#
_entry.id   AF-C1GLV5-F1
#
_cell.length_a   1.000
_cell.length_b   1.000
_cell.length_c   1.000
_cell.angle_alpha   90.00
_cell.angle_beta   90.00
_cell.angle_gamma   90.00
#
_symmetry.space_group_name_H-M   'P 1'
#
loop_
_entity.id
_entity.type
_entity.pdbx_description
1 polymer ?
#
loop_
_entity_poly.entity_id
_entity_poly.type
_entity_poly.pdbx_seq_one_letter_code
_entity_poly.pdbx_strand_id
1 'polypeptide(L)'
;MDKFSTLPESTLTQIRFVRTRARPVAMLPPHRSGYNDEAVRYEVPMILKLLPRLRLDTLTIIADAEPEFAYFTLETFLSEGHGWKTLRFITPMSSIFSFVPLPPPHALSDEVWFQRKSQPMAWHESLLLRDGLDSGASVVIYRSTCPGVPGSVLDPSRRERFGQTAPCPEPLEKFGTTENEGLLADNERLRETLTIVKRGRSADISDVGGPPFVQRILGNGALMISHGNKLGRNLSILCTFGRMD
;
A
#
# COMPACT_ATOMS: atom_id res chain seq x y z
N MET A 1 -22.57 14.65 3.03
CA MET A 1 -22.19 13.43 2.31
C MET A 1 -21.27 13.82 1.17
N ASP A 2 -20.02 13.39 1.23
CA ASP A 2 -19.06 13.62 0.15
C ASP A 2 -19.41 12.70 -1.03
N LYS A 3 -19.46 13.25 -2.24
CA LYS A 3 -19.85 12.53 -3.46
C LYS A 3 -18.65 12.41 -4.37
N PHE A 4 -18.24 11.18 -4.67
CA PHE A 4 -17.18 10.91 -5.64
C PHE A 4 -17.76 10.96 -7.06
N SER A 5 -17.10 11.70 -7.95
CA SER A 5 -17.40 11.73 -9.39
C SER A 5 -16.22 11.18 -10.18
N THR A 6 -16.51 10.49 -11.28
CA THR A 6 -15.46 10.10 -12.23
C THR A 6 -14.83 11.34 -12.84
N LEU A 7 -13.50 11.38 -12.87
CA LEU A 7 -12.77 12.43 -13.57
C LEU A 7 -12.78 12.15 -15.08
N PRO A 8 -12.85 13.21 -15.92
CA PRO A 8 -12.64 13.05 -17.35
C PRO A 8 -11.30 12.39 -17.65
N GLU A 9 -11.24 11.58 -18.71
CA GLU A 9 -10.02 10.89 -19.13
C GLU A 9 -8.87 11.87 -19.47
N SER A 10 -9.22 13.01 -20.07
CA SER A 10 -8.28 14.09 -20.35
C SER A 10 -7.63 14.64 -19.07
N THR A 11 -8.33 14.62 -17.93
CA THR A 11 -7.78 15.01 -16.64
C THR A 11 -6.94 13.89 -16.02
N LEU A 12 -7.43 12.64 -16.04
CA LEU A 12 -6.69 11.50 -15.46
C LEU A 12 -5.33 11.29 -16.12
N THR A 13 -5.23 11.48 -17.43
CA THR A 13 -3.96 11.34 -18.18
C THR A 13 -2.91 12.38 -17.78
N GLN A 14 -3.32 13.54 -17.26
CA GLN A 14 -2.42 14.60 -16.79
C GLN A 14 -1.89 14.33 -15.37
N ILE A 15 -2.55 13.46 -14.59
CA ILE A 15 -2.10 13.11 -13.24
C ILE A 15 -1.02 12.05 -13.35
N ARG A 16 0.24 12.46 -13.14
CA ARG A 16 1.42 11.59 -13.26
C ARG A 16 2.13 11.34 -11.93
N PHE A 17 1.96 12.25 -10.98
CA PHE A 17 2.64 12.21 -9.68
C PHE A 17 1.62 12.43 -8.57
N VAL A 18 1.50 11.44 -7.68
CA VAL A 18 0.58 11.52 -6.53
C VAL A 18 1.36 11.20 -5.27
N ARG A 19 1.11 11.98 -4.22
CA ARG A 19 1.58 11.72 -2.86
C ARG A 19 0.37 11.67 -1.92
N THR A 20 0.23 10.58 -1.18
CA THR A 20 -0.89 10.39 -0.23
C THR A 20 -0.43 9.59 0.99
N ARG A 21 -1.28 9.53 2.01
CA ARG A 21 -1.07 8.67 3.19
C ARG A 21 -1.70 7.30 2.96
N ALA A 22 -1.19 6.27 3.64
CA ALA A 22 -1.76 4.92 3.63
C ALA A 22 -3.00 4.79 4.54
N ARG A 23 -3.91 5.77 4.52
CA ARG A 23 -5.10 5.77 5.37
C ARG A 23 -6.23 5.03 4.63
N PRO A 24 -6.79 3.95 5.21
CA PRO A 24 -7.96 3.31 4.62
C PRO A 24 -9.17 4.25 4.68
N VAL A 25 -10.06 4.09 3.71
CA VAL A 25 -11.36 4.76 3.70
C VAL A 25 -12.42 3.75 4.14
N ALA A 26 -13.17 4.07 5.20
CA ALA A 26 -14.34 3.28 5.58
C ALA A 26 -15.54 3.73 4.73
N MET A 27 -16.19 2.81 4.02
CA MET A 27 -17.44 3.07 3.33
C MET A 27 -18.53 2.13 3.86
N LEU A 28 -19.71 2.68 4.09
CA LEU A 28 -20.89 1.88 4.42
C LEU A 28 -21.38 1.21 3.14
N PRO A 29 -21.65 -0.10 3.15
CA PRO A 29 -22.34 -0.74 2.03
C PRO A 29 -23.72 -0.08 1.85
N PRO A 30 -24.24 0.04 0.61
CA PRO A 30 -25.60 0.52 0.41
C PRO A 30 -26.56 -0.40 1.17
N HIS A 31 -27.35 0.16 2.10
CA HIS A 31 -28.23 -0.56 3.02
C HIS A 31 -28.89 -1.77 2.34
N ARG A 32 -28.43 -2.96 2.69
CA ARG A 32 -29.21 -4.18 2.51
C ARG A 32 -29.80 -4.53 3.87
N SER A 33 -31.10 -4.29 4.00
CA SER A 33 -31.91 -4.78 5.11
C SER A 33 -31.51 -6.21 5.49
N GLY A 34 -30.88 -6.38 6.65
CA GLY A 34 -30.63 -7.69 7.27
C GLY A 34 -29.17 -8.12 7.46
N TYR A 35 -28.18 -7.33 7.04
CA TYR A 35 -26.78 -7.56 7.41
C TYR A 35 -26.31 -6.45 8.35
N ASN A 36 -25.51 -6.78 9.37
CA ASN A 36 -24.86 -5.79 10.22
C ASN A 36 -24.23 -4.71 9.34
N ASP A 37 -24.58 -3.44 9.59
CA ASP A 37 -24.06 -2.25 8.91
C ASP A 37 -22.58 -2.00 9.28
N GLU A 38 -21.72 -3.01 9.16
CA GLU A 38 -20.29 -2.87 9.41
C GLU A 38 -19.65 -2.13 8.23
N ALA A 39 -18.98 -1.02 8.55
CA ALA A 39 -18.27 -0.23 7.56
C ALA A 39 -17.13 -1.06 6.94
N VAL A 40 -17.14 -1.18 5.61
CA VAL A 40 -16.08 -1.86 4.87
C VAL A 40 -14.87 -0.93 4.78
N ARG A 41 -13.69 -1.39 5.17
CA ARG A 41 -12.43 -0.64 5.05
C ARG A 41 -11.80 -0.90 3.69
N TYR A 42 -11.50 0.17 2.97
CA TYR A 42 -10.86 0.14 1.66
C TYR A 42 -9.45 0.70 1.76
N GLU A 43 -8.46 -0.15 1.52
CA GLU A 43 -7.06 0.27 1.47
C GLU A 43 -6.75 1.02 0.17
N VAL A 44 -5.69 1.84 0.19
CA VAL A 44 -5.28 2.66 -0.97
C VAL A 44 -5.14 1.86 -2.29
N PRO A 45 -4.50 0.66 -2.32
CA PRO A 45 -4.45 -0.15 -3.54
C PRO A 45 -5.83 -0.46 -4.13
N MET A 46 -6.84 -0.67 -3.27
CA MET A 46 -8.22 -0.95 -3.67
C MET A 46 -8.92 0.31 -4.18
N ILE A 47 -8.69 1.46 -3.53
CA ILE A 47 -9.25 2.74 -3.96
C ILE A 47 -8.75 3.12 -5.36
N LEU A 48 -7.49 2.82 -5.69
CA LEU A 48 -6.96 3.09 -7.02
C LEU A 48 -7.68 2.32 -8.13
N LYS A 49 -8.27 1.15 -7.83
CA LYS A 49 -9.13 0.40 -8.78
C LYS A 49 -10.41 1.17 -9.15
N LEU A 50 -10.82 2.15 -8.36
CA LEU A 50 -11.94 3.05 -8.67
C LEU A 50 -11.60 4.14 -9.70
N LEU A 51 -10.32 4.29 -10.03
CA LEU A 51 -9.82 5.24 -11.03
C LEU A 51 -9.23 4.47 -12.22
N PRO A 52 -10.07 3.73 -12.98
CA PRO A 52 -9.60 2.99 -14.14
C PRO A 52 -8.94 3.95 -15.11
N ARG A 53 -7.84 3.51 -15.72
CA ARG A 53 -6.96 4.32 -16.62
C ARG A 53 -6.08 5.36 -15.94
N LEU A 54 -6.00 5.42 -14.61
CA LEU A 54 -4.95 6.18 -13.95
C LEU A 54 -3.58 5.60 -14.34
N ARG A 55 -2.63 6.45 -14.74
CA ARG A 55 -1.28 6.03 -15.19
C ARG A 55 -0.21 6.92 -14.58
N LEU A 56 0.01 6.75 -13.27
CA LEU A 56 1.03 7.48 -12.54
C LEU A 56 2.44 7.05 -12.97
N ASP A 57 3.31 8.02 -13.21
CA ASP A 57 4.75 7.76 -13.28
C ASP A 57 5.32 7.49 -11.89
N THR A 58 4.81 8.17 -10.85
CA THR A 58 5.18 7.89 -9.46
C THR A 58 4.00 8.07 -8.49
N LEU A 59 3.77 7.03 -7.70
CA LEU A 59 2.92 7.06 -6.52
C LEU A 59 3.82 7.09 -5.28
N THR A 60 3.63 8.06 -4.39
CA THR A 60 4.32 8.13 -3.09
C THR A 60 3.30 7.91 -1.97
N ILE A 61 3.52 6.88 -1.17
CA ILE A 61 2.70 6.55 0.00
C ILE A 61 3.52 6.84 1.25
N ILE A 62 2.96 7.65 2.15
CA ILE A 62 3.46 7.81 3.52
C ILE A 62 2.61 6.90 4.41
N ALA A 63 3.19 5.80 4.86
CA ALA A 63 2.50 4.83 5.71
C ALA A 63 2.67 5.20 7.18
N ASP A 64 1.64 5.84 7.75
CA ASP A 64 1.55 6.20 9.17
C ASP A 64 0.77 5.18 10.00
N ALA A 65 0.59 3.96 9.46
CA ALA A 65 -0.07 2.83 10.12
C ALA A 65 0.91 1.99 10.95
N GLU A 66 0.39 1.10 11.79
CA GLU A 66 1.21 0.13 12.51
C GLU A 66 2.02 -0.77 11.54
N PRO A 67 3.18 -1.29 11.97
CA PRO A 67 4.14 -1.98 11.10
C PRO A 67 3.54 -3.11 10.26
N GLU A 68 2.67 -3.92 10.86
CA GLU A 68 1.99 -5.04 10.22
C GLU A 68 1.06 -4.54 9.10
N PHE A 69 0.27 -3.50 9.35
CA PHE A 69 -0.63 -2.93 8.33
C PHE A 69 0.16 -2.27 7.21
N ALA A 70 1.26 -1.57 7.52
CA ALA A 70 2.14 -1.00 6.52
C ALA A 70 2.77 -2.09 5.63
N TYR A 71 3.20 -3.20 6.23
CA TYR A 71 3.73 -4.36 5.52
C TYR A 71 2.68 -4.97 4.57
N PHE A 72 1.47 -5.26 5.08
CA PHE A 72 0.39 -5.83 4.26
C PHE A 72 -0.09 -4.89 3.16
N THR A 73 -0.12 -3.58 3.42
CA THR A 73 -0.47 -2.58 2.42
C THR A 73 0.53 -2.60 1.26
N LEU A 74 1.83 -2.67 1.58
CA LEU A 74 2.88 -2.76 0.57
C LEU A 74 2.80 -4.09 -0.20
N GLU A 75 2.57 -5.22 0.46
CA GLU A 75 2.34 -6.50 -0.22
C GLU A 75 1.13 -6.44 -1.16
N THR A 76 0.04 -5.80 -0.73
CA THR A 76 -1.17 -5.62 -1.57
C THR A 76 -0.86 -4.76 -2.81
N PHE A 77 0.00 -3.74 -2.68
CA PHE A 77 0.47 -2.99 -3.86
C PHE A 77 1.30 -3.86 -4.81
N LEU A 78 2.12 -4.77 -4.28
CA LEU A 78 2.99 -5.64 -5.08
C LEU A 78 2.23 -6.76 -5.78
N SER A 79 1.19 -7.33 -5.15
CA SER A 79 0.37 -8.38 -5.74
C SER A 79 -0.70 -7.81 -6.67
N GLU A 80 -1.44 -6.80 -6.23
CA GLU A 80 -2.69 -6.34 -6.88
C GLU A 80 -2.73 -4.84 -7.21
N GLY A 81 -1.68 -4.09 -6.88
CA GLY A 81 -1.66 -2.65 -7.11
C GLY A 81 -1.58 -2.29 -8.60
N HIS A 82 -2.49 -1.43 -9.05
CA HIS A 82 -2.51 -0.86 -10.40
C HIS A 82 -2.35 0.67 -10.38
N GLY A 83 -2.17 1.24 -11.55
CA GLY A 83 -2.20 2.68 -11.78
C GLY A 83 -0.86 3.41 -11.60
N TRP A 84 0.25 2.70 -11.37
CA TRP A 84 1.56 3.31 -11.11
C TRP A 84 2.72 2.56 -11.76
N LYS A 85 3.74 3.28 -12.23
CA LYS A 85 5.02 2.72 -12.71
C LYS A 85 6.06 2.59 -11.60
N THR A 86 6.17 3.62 -10.76
CA THR A 86 7.04 3.63 -9.58
C THR A 86 6.21 3.86 -8.33
N LEU A 87 6.37 3.02 -7.33
CA LEU A 87 5.84 3.22 -5.99
C LEU A 87 7.00 3.59 -5.06
N ARG A 88 6.85 4.68 -4.32
CA ARG A 88 7.71 5.08 -3.20
C ARG A 88 6.91 4.91 -1.93
N PHE A 89 7.23 3.90 -1.14
CA PHE A 89 6.54 3.60 0.10
C PHE A 89 7.44 3.99 1.26
N ILE A 90 7.00 4.97 2.07
CA ILE A 90 7.78 5.54 3.16
C ILE A 90 7.14 5.11 4.48
N THR A 91 7.92 4.51 5.38
CA THR A 91 7.50 4.25 6.77
C THR A 91 8.32 5.12 7.72
N PRO A 92 7.71 5.70 8.77
CA PRO A 92 8.42 6.54 9.73
C PRO A 92 9.43 5.75 10.57
N MET A 93 9.29 4.42 10.64
CA MET A 93 10.11 3.53 11.46
C MET A 93 10.50 2.28 10.68
N SER A 94 11.61 1.66 11.08
CA SER A 94 12.11 0.39 10.53
C SER A 94 11.37 -0.84 11.05
N SER A 95 10.41 -0.66 11.95
CA SER A 95 9.63 -1.73 12.57
C SER A 95 8.80 -2.57 11.58
N ILE A 96 8.53 -2.06 10.38
CA ILE A 96 7.96 -2.84 9.26
C ILE A 96 8.77 -4.11 8.95
N PHE A 97 10.05 -4.15 9.35
CA PHE A 97 10.95 -5.28 9.15
C PHE A 97 11.16 -6.14 10.42
N SER A 98 10.49 -5.85 11.53
CA SER A 98 10.78 -6.49 12.82
C SER A 98 9.55 -6.94 13.60
N PHE A 99 8.33 -6.60 13.17
CA PHE A 99 7.11 -6.99 13.86
C PHE A 99 6.88 -8.51 13.84
N VAL A 100 6.16 -8.99 14.87
CA VAL A 100 5.60 -10.35 14.94
C VAL A 100 4.15 -10.30 14.44
N PRO A 101 3.76 -11.21 13.53
CA PRO A 101 2.36 -11.34 13.13
C PRO A 101 1.49 -11.64 14.36
N LEU A 102 0.52 -10.79 14.65
CA LEU A 102 -0.45 -11.05 15.71
C LEU A 102 -1.45 -12.13 15.23
N PRO A 103 -1.74 -13.16 16.04
CA PRO A 103 -2.85 -14.05 15.76
C PRO A 103 -4.18 -13.27 15.93
N PRO A 104 -5.12 -13.30 14.97
CA PRO A 104 -6.47 -12.81 15.20
C PRO A 104 -7.10 -13.44 16.46
N PRO A 105 -8.01 -12.71 17.15
CA PRO A 105 -8.55 -13.08 18.45
C PRO A 105 -9.30 -14.44 18.52
N HIS A 106 -9.51 -15.11 17.39
CA HIS A 106 -10.37 -16.28 17.27
C HIS A 106 -9.78 -17.43 16.44
N ALA A 107 -8.52 -17.36 15.98
CA ALA A 107 -8.06 -18.47 15.15
C ALA A 107 -7.77 -19.72 15.97
N LEU A 108 -8.06 -20.85 15.32
CA LEU A 108 -7.71 -22.18 15.77
C LEU A 108 -6.19 -22.38 15.58
N SER A 109 -5.59 -23.24 16.40
CA SER A 109 -4.13 -23.46 16.50
C SER A 109 -3.41 -23.84 15.21
N ASP A 110 -4.15 -24.20 14.16
CA ASP A 110 -3.63 -24.84 12.96
C ASP A 110 -3.68 -23.93 11.72
N GLU A 111 -4.14 -22.68 11.85
CA GLU A 111 -4.09 -21.71 10.73
C GLU A 111 -2.67 -21.19 10.53
N VAL A 112 -2.13 -21.37 9.32
CA VAL A 112 -0.82 -20.86 8.92
C VAL A 112 -0.88 -19.32 8.91
N TRP A 113 -0.32 -18.73 9.96
CA TRP A 113 -0.24 -17.28 10.11
C TRP A 113 0.59 -16.64 9.00
N PHE A 114 0.22 -15.41 8.63
CA PHE A 114 1.00 -14.62 7.68
C PHE A 114 2.39 -14.33 8.24
N GLN A 115 3.35 -15.16 7.86
CA GLN A 115 4.74 -15.06 8.26
C GLN A 115 5.45 -14.01 7.39
N ARG A 116 6.07 -13.03 8.05
CA ARG A 116 6.89 -12.02 7.37
C ARG A 116 8.08 -12.70 6.69
N LYS A 117 8.33 -12.37 5.44
CA LYS A 117 9.49 -12.88 4.67
C LYS A 117 10.66 -11.91 4.71
N SER A 118 11.85 -12.39 4.36
CA SER A 118 13.05 -11.55 4.26
C SER A 118 12.94 -10.60 3.07
N GLN A 119 13.23 -9.32 3.32
CA GLN A 119 13.10 -8.26 2.32
C GLN A 119 14.46 -7.69 1.92
N PRO A 120 14.69 -7.27 0.66
CA PRO A 120 13.69 -7.06 -0.39
C PRO A 120 13.37 -8.28 -1.25
N MET A 121 14.03 -9.43 -1.05
CA MET A 121 13.97 -10.55 -1.99
C MET A 121 12.56 -11.10 -2.19
N ALA A 122 11.81 -11.32 -1.11
CA ALA A 122 10.45 -11.85 -1.24
C ALA A 122 9.49 -10.89 -1.99
N TRP A 123 9.60 -9.58 -1.73
CA TRP A 123 8.85 -8.57 -2.48
C TRP A 123 9.29 -8.49 -3.95
N HIS A 124 10.58 -8.62 -4.21
CA HIS A 124 11.12 -8.63 -5.57
C HIS A 124 10.61 -9.84 -6.37
N GLU A 125 10.66 -11.03 -5.80
CA GLU A 125 10.12 -12.25 -6.41
C GLU A 125 8.63 -12.13 -6.71
N SER A 126 7.85 -11.61 -5.75
CA SER A 126 6.41 -11.40 -5.93
C SER A 126 6.11 -10.43 -7.08
N LEU A 127 6.92 -9.37 -7.21
CA LEU A 127 6.80 -8.41 -8.30
C LEU A 127 7.19 -9.02 -9.66
N LEU A 128 8.24 -9.84 -9.71
CA LEU A 128 8.66 -10.53 -10.94
C LEU A 128 7.65 -11.59 -11.37
N LEU A 129 7.04 -12.31 -10.43
CA LEU A 129 5.95 -13.25 -10.74
C LEU A 129 4.76 -12.52 -11.38
N ARG A 130 4.47 -11.29 -10.94
CA ARG A 130 3.41 -10.46 -11.50
C ARG A 130 3.75 -9.88 -12.86
N ASP A 131 4.92 -9.25 -13.00
CA ASP A 131 5.28 -8.46 -14.18
C ASP A 131 6.05 -9.27 -15.25
N GLY A 132 6.47 -10.49 -14.91
CA GLY A 132 7.33 -11.37 -15.71
C GLY A 132 8.80 -11.35 -15.22
N LEU A 133 9.47 -12.50 -15.31
CA LEU A 133 10.85 -12.68 -14.82
C LEU A 133 11.87 -11.76 -15.52
N ASP A 134 11.72 -11.55 -16.83
CA ASP A 134 12.62 -10.69 -17.63
C ASP A 134 12.12 -9.25 -17.79
N SER A 135 11.12 -8.87 -16.99
CA SER A 135 10.44 -7.58 -17.11
C SER A 135 11.33 -6.38 -16.72
N GLY A 136 12.39 -6.64 -15.96
CA GLY A 136 13.25 -5.60 -15.36
C GLY A 136 12.59 -4.88 -14.17
N ALA A 137 11.52 -5.44 -13.60
CA ALA A 137 10.93 -4.93 -12.36
C ALA A 137 11.96 -5.01 -11.22
N SER A 138 11.84 -4.13 -10.22
CA SER A 138 12.80 -4.09 -9.11
C SER A 138 12.19 -3.56 -7.82
N VAL A 139 12.73 -4.04 -6.70
CA VAL A 139 12.44 -3.55 -5.35
C VAL A 139 13.76 -3.19 -4.69
N VAL A 140 13.88 -1.95 -4.20
CA VAL A 140 15.04 -1.49 -3.44
C VAL A 140 14.56 -0.81 -2.17
N ILE A 141 15.14 -1.18 -1.04
CA ILE A 141 14.84 -0.58 0.24
C ILE A 141 16.01 0.31 0.65
N TYR A 142 15.69 1.52 1.07
CA TYR A 142 16.62 2.42 1.72
C TYR A 142 16.19 2.64 3.16
N ARG A 143 17.16 2.80 4.05
CA ARG A 143 16.95 3.13 5.45
C ARG A 143 17.72 4.41 5.79
N SER A 144 17.11 5.28 6.59
CA SER A 144 17.74 6.53 7.01
C SER A 144 18.92 6.28 7.94
N THR A 145 19.93 7.12 7.81
CA THR A 145 21.09 7.23 8.72
C THR A 145 20.85 8.24 9.84
N CYS A 146 19.72 8.95 9.83
CA CYS A 146 19.31 9.94 10.84
C CYS A 146 18.07 9.45 11.58
N PRO A 147 18.22 8.73 12.71
CA PRO A 147 17.09 8.25 13.51
C PRO A 147 16.20 9.41 13.97
N GLY A 148 14.88 9.23 13.91
CA GLY A 148 13.91 10.19 14.44
C GLY A 148 13.80 11.49 13.65
N VAL A 149 14.36 11.56 12.43
CA VAL A 149 14.27 12.73 11.55
C VAL A 149 13.34 12.41 10.36
N PRO A 150 12.06 12.83 10.40
CA PRO A 150 11.12 12.56 9.31
C PRO A 150 11.59 13.16 7.98
N GLY A 151 11.40 12.41 6.89
CA GLY A 151 11.80 12.80 5.53
C GLY A 151 13.30 12.67 5.26
N SER A 152 14.13 12.29 6.24
CA SER A 152 15.57 12.12 6.04
C SER A 152 15.91 11.03 5.01
N VAL A 153 15.06 10.00 4.86
CA VAL A 153 15.29 8.93 3.87
C VAL A 153 15.12 9.42 2.41
N LEU A 154 14.51 10.59 2.21
CA LEU A 154 14.35 11.16 0.88
C LEU A 154 15.66 11.72 0.33
N ASP A 155 16.56 12.18 1.22
CA ASP A 155 17.90 12.65 0.87
C ASP A 155 18.82 11.43 0.58
N PRO A 156 19.33 11.28 -0.66
CA PRO A 156 20.22 10.19 -1.00
C PRO A 156 21.51 10.14 -0.18
N SER A 157 21.97 11.27 0.36
CA SER A 157 23.18 11.34 1.20
C SER A 157 22.95 10.86 2.63
N ARG A 158 21.68 10.77 3.05
CA ARG A 158 21.28 10.38 4.42
C ARG A 158 20.64 9.00 4.48
N ARG A 159 20.80 8.19 3.44
CA ARG A 159 20.21 6.84 3.40
C ARG A 159 21.20 5.80 2.91
N GLU A 160 21.05 4.60 3.44
CA GLU A 160 21.79 3.41 3.05
C GLU A 160 20.86 2.37 2.44
N ARG A 161 21.39 1.50 1.57
CA ARG A 161 20.61 0.34 1.10
C ARG A 161 20.40 -0.61 2.27
N PHE A 162 19.19 -1.12 2.36
CA PHE A 162 18.81 -2.06 3.40
C PHE A 162 18.31 -3.37 2.80
N GLY A 163 18.67 -4.47 3.47
CA GLY A 163 18.18 -5.80 3.16
C GLY A 163 18.34 -6.71 4.37
N GLN A 164 17.41 -7.62 4.53
CA GLN A 164 17.44 -8.70 5.50
C GLN A 164 17.94 -9.94 4.79
N THR A 165 18.96 -10.57 5.34
CA THR A 165 19.32 -11.94 5.00
C THR A 165 18.65 -12.85 6.02
N ALA A 166 18.11 -13.99 5.58
CA ALA A 166 17.72 -15.02 6.53
C ALA A 166 18.98 -15.45 7.30
N PRO A 167 18.96 -15.47 8.66
CA PRO A 167 20.12 -15.90 9.42
C PRO A 167 20.46 -17.36 9.06
N CYS A 168 21.67 -17.62 8.59
CA CYS A 168 22.23 -18.97 8.60
C CYS A 168 22.70 -19.22 10.05
N PRO A 169 22.22 -20.25 10.78
CA PRO A 169 21.60 -21.49 10.33
C PRO A 169 20.10 -21.64 10.66
N GLU A 170 19.37 -20.56 10.96
CA GLU A 170 17.95 -20.70 11.26
C GLU A 170 17.20 -21.19 10.01
N PRO A 171 16.32 -22.20 10.13
CA PRO A 171 15.47 -22.61 9.03
C PRO A 171 14.73 -21.37 8.50
N LEU A 172 14.72 -21.17 7.17
CA LEU A 172 13.87 -20.16 6.50
C LEU A 172 12.42 -20.19 7.03
N GLU A 173 11.96 -21.37 7.43
CA GLU A 173 10.66 -21.65 8.07
C GLU A 173 10.41 -20.90 9.38
N LYS A 174 11.45 -20.40 10.08
CA LYS A 174 11.30 -19.63 11.33
C LYS A 174 11.45 -18.13 11.15
N PHE A 175 11.88 -17.64 9.98
CA PHE A 175 12.11 -16.21 9.80
C PHE A 175 10.82 -15.41 9.95
N GLY A 176 10.83 -14.33 10.74
CA GLY A 176 9.62 -13.52 10.94
C GLY A 176 8.55 -14.15 11.83
N THR A 177 8.89 -15.23 12.55
CA THR A 177 8.07 -15.76 13.66
C THR A 177 8.37 -15.07 15.00
N THR A 178 9.56 -14.44 15.10
CA THR A 178 10.00 -13.67 16.26
C THR A 178 10.34 -12.24 15.87
N GLU A 179 10.36 -11.37 16.87
CA GLU A 179 10.80 -10.00 16.69
C GLU A 179 12.28 -9.95 16.32
N ASN A 180 12.66 -8.99 15.47
CA ASN A 180 14.07 -8.70 15.25
C ASN A 180 14.53 -7.64 16.26
N GLU A 181 15.07 -8.08 17.40
CA GLU A 181 15.52 -7.20 18.49
C GLU A 181 16.51 -6.12 18.03
N GLY A 182 17.41 -6.47 17.11
CA GLY A 182 18.39 -5.52 16.55
C GLY A 182 17.74 -4.35 15.81
N LEU A 183 16.61 -4.58 15.13
CA LEU A 183 15.84 -3.54 14.45
C LEU A 183 14.85 -2.81 15.37
N LEU A 184 14.63 -3.33 16.58
CA LEU A 184 13.75 -2.73 17.59
C LEU A 184 14.49 -1.84 18.59
N ALA A 185 15.82 -1.93 18.68
CA ALA A 185 16.62 -0.99 19.46
C ALA A 185 16.26 0.46 19.09
N ASP A 186 16.13 1.36 20.07
CA ASP A 186 15.53 2.70 19.88
C ASP A 186 16.12 3.47 18.68
N ASN A 187 17.45 3.49 18.55
CA ASN A 187 18.14 4.17 17.45
C ASN A 187 17.98 3.47 16.08
N GLU A 188 17.68 2.18 16.05
CA GLU A 188 17.44 1.42 14.81
C GLU A 188 15.97 1.52 14.39
N ARG A 189 15.06 1.40 15.36
CA ARG A 189 13.61 1.49 15.17
C ARG A 189 13.19 2.82 14.56
N LEU A 190 13.76 3.93 15.06
CA LEU A 190 13.41 5.29 14.64
C LEU A 190 13.95 5.68 13.25
N ARG A 191 14.65 4.78 12.56
CA ARG A 191 15.13 5.06 11.20
C ARG A 191 14.00 4.90 10.21
N GLU A 192 13.67 5.99 9.53
CA GLU A 192 12.70 6.03 8.43
C GLU A 192 13.17 5.11 7.28
N THR A 193 12.21 4.49 6.57
CA THR A 193 12.52 3.62 5.43
C THR A 193 11.82 4.12 4.17
N LEU A 194 12.44 3.86 3.02
CA LEU A 194 11.90 4.11 1.69
C LEU A 194 12.06 2.85 0.85
N THR A 195 10.94 2.20 0.56
CA THR A 195 10.88 1.14 -0.43
C THR A 195 10.52 1.75 -1.79
N ILE A 196 11.43 1.62 -2.75
CA ILE A 196 11.20 1.99 -4.14
C ILE A 196 10.90 0.72 -4.92
N VAL A 197 9.70 0.67 -5.49
CA VAL A 197 9.25 -0.41 -6.36
C VAL A 197 9.09 0.14 -7.76
N LYS A 198 9.68 -0.52 -8.75
CA LYS A 198 9.52 -0.18 -10.17
C LYS A 198 8.89 -1.36 -10.91
N ARG A 199 7.79 -1.10 -11.61
CA ARG A 199 7.15 -2.05 -12.51
C ARG A 199 8.07 -2.43 -13.67
N GLY A 200 7.80 -3.58 -14.27
CA GLY A 200 8.45 -4.02 -15.50
C GLY A 200 8.24 -3.06 -16.67
N ARG A 201 9.16 -3.06 -17.64
CA ARG A 201 9.17 -2.11 -18.78
C ARG A 201 7.88 -2.11 -19.60
N SER A 202 7.23 -3.27 -19.72
CA SER A 202 6.00 -3.47 -20.49
C SER A 202 4.81 -3.83 -19.60
N ALA A 203 4.91 -3.60 -18.29
CA ALA A 203 3.82 -3.92 -17.37
C ALA A 203 2.58 -3.09 -17.72
N ASP A 204 1.43 -3.75 -17.85
CA ASP A 204 0.18 -3.04 -17.93
C ASP A 204 -0.17 -2.46 -16.55
N ILE A 205 0.03 -1.15 -16.44
CA ILE A 205 -0.29 -0.39 -15.23
C ILE A 205 -1.74 0.10 -15.24
N SER A 206 -2.46 -0.04 -16.36
CA SER A 206 -3.89 0.28 -16.41
C SER A 206 -4.63 -0.79 -15.62
N ASP A 207 -5.57 -0.39 -14.77
CA ASP A 207 -6.59 -1.34 -14.33
C ASP A 207 -7.67 -1.41 -15.40
N VAL A 208 -7.83 -2.59 -16.02
CA VAL A 208 -8.94 -2.91 -16.93
C VAL A 208 -10.06 -3.63 -16.17
N GLY A 209 -9.81 -4.00 -14.91
CA GLY A 209 -10.79 -4.58 -14.02
C GLY A 209 -11.80 -3.52 -13.58
N GLY A 210 -13.07 -3.90 -13.59
CA GLY A 210 -14.05 -3.17 -12.81
C GLY A 210 -13.68 -3.23 -11.32
N PRO A 211 -14.16 -2.30 -10.48
CA PRO A 211 -14.02 -2.42 -9.05
C PRO A 211 -14.45 -3.82 -8.63
N PRO A 212 -13.72 -4.55 -7.76
CA PRO A 212 -14.13 -5.87 -7.29
C PRO A 212 -15.53 -5.85 -6.64
N PHE A 213 -16.06 -4.66 -6.36
CA PHE A 213 -17.36 -4.37 -5.78
C PHE A 213 -18.54 -4.34 -6.79
N VAL A 214 -18.29 -4.38 -8.11
CA VAL A 214 -19.38 -4.35 -9.12
C VAL A 214 -20.08 -5.71 -9.26
N GLN A 215 -19.37 -6.83 -9.07
CA GLN A 215 -19.96 -8.16 -9.26
C GLN A 215 -21.01 -8.54 -8.20
N ARG A 216 -21.04 -7.87 -7.04
CA ARG A 216 -22.12 -8.05 -6.05
C ARG A 216 -23.27 -7.04 -6.19
N ILE A 217 -23.13 -6.03 -7.06
CA ILE A 217 -24.03 -4.87 -7.09
C ILE A 217 -24.84 -4.72 -8.38
N LEU A 218 -24.50 -5.31 -9.53
CA LEU A 218 -25.29 -5.08 -10.75
C LEU A 218 -25.66 -6.37 -11.52
N GLY A 219 -26.86 -6.88 -11.23
CA GLY A 219 -27.77 -7.18 -12.32
C GLY A 219 -28.19 -5.84 -12.93
N ASN A 220 -27.68 -5.55 -14.12
CA ASN A 220 -28.07 -4.45 -15.01
C ASN A 220 -28.11 -3.03 -14.43
N GLY A 221 -27.06 -2.26 -14.75
CA GLY A 221 -27.20 -0.86 -15.17
C GLY A 221 -27.55 0.20 -14.13
N ALA A 222 -26.88 1.34 -14.25
CA ALA A 222 -27.15 2.61 -13.58
C ALA A 222 -26.83 2.67 -12.07
N LEU A 223 -25.75 3.40 -11.77
CA LEU A 223 -25.46 3.95 -10.44
C LEU A 223 -26.56 4.96 -10.07
N MET A 224 -27.55 4.56 -9.29
CA MET A 224 -28.55 5.46 -8.69
C MET A 224 -28.11 5.92 -7.30
N ILE A 225 -28.03 7.22 -7.05
CA ILE A 225 -28.09 7.78 -5.69
C ILE A 225 -28.87 9.10 -5.68
N SER A 226 -29.86 9.15 -4.77
CA SER A 226 -30.91 10.17 -4.61
C SER A 226 -30.44 11.48 -3.96
N HIS A 227 -31.25 12.52 -4.16
CA HIS A 227 -31.15 13.85 -3.53
C HIS A 227 -31.62 13.82 -2.07
N GLY A 228 -30.96 14.59 -1.18
CA GLY A 228 -31.47 14.84 0.16
C GLY A 228 -30.50 15.52 1.12
N ASN A 229 -30.73 16.82 1.32
CA ASN A 229 -30.14 17.83 2.20
C ASN A 229 -29.40 17.46 3.52
N LYS A 230 -28.41 18.33 3.79
CA LYS A 230 -27.92 18.85 5.09
C LYS A 230 -27.44 17.84 6.15
N LEU A 231 -26.12 17.76 6.31
CA LEU A 231 -25.40 18.22 7.52
C LEU A 231 -23.89 18.00 7.33
N GLY A 232 -23.13 19.03 7.70
CA GLY A 232 -21.73 19.20 7.35
C GLY A 232 -20.78 18.27 8.09
N ARG A 233 -19.78 17.80 7.35
CA ARG A 233 -18.39 17.52 7.76
C ARG A 233 -17.67 17.11 6.48
N ASN A 234 -16.94 18.06 5.90
CA ASN A 234 -16.17 17.91 4.67
C ASN A 234 -14.98 16.97 4.93
N LEU A 235 -14.86 15.86 4.20
CA LEU A 235 -13.61 15.10 4.12
C LEU A 235 -12.95 15.41 2.77
N SER A 236 -12.18 16.49 2.74
CA SER A 236 -11.30 16.82 1.63
C SER A 236 -10.15 15.81 1.55
N ILE A 237 -10.08 15.03 0.47
CA ILE A 237 -8.84 14.39 0.03
C ILE A 237 -7.85 15.52 -0.25
N LEU A 238 -6.96 15.80 0.71
CA LEU A 238 -5.95 16.83 0.57
C LEU A 238 -4.82 16.29 -0.32
N CYS A 239 -5.06 16.22 -1.63
CA CYS A 239 -4.01 16.06 -2.63
C CYS A 239 -3.30 17.41 -2.75
N THR A 240 -2.13 17.57 -2.12
CA THR A 240 -1.26 18.72 -2.41
C THR A 240 -0.59 18.49 -3.76
N PHE A 241 -1.06 19.20 -4.79
CA PHE A 241 -0.40 19.28 -6.09
C PHE A 241 0.75 20.29 -6.01
N GLY A 242 1.99 19.82 -5.96
CA GLY A 242 3.16 20.68 -6.10
C GLY A 242 3.54 20.81 -7.58
N ARG A 243 3.56 22.03 -8.13
CA ARG A 243 4.36 22.35 -9.31
C ARG A 243 5.83 22.24 -8.90
N MET A 244 6.60 21.40 -9.58
CA MET A 244 8.05 21.54 -9.60
C MET A 244 8.36 22.27 -10.90
N ASP A 245 8.77 23.53 -10.77
CA ASP A 245 9.45 24.29 -11.83
C ASP A 245 10.86 23.72 -12.06
#